data_AF-A0A353T532-F1
#
_entry.id   AF-A0A353T532-F1
#
_cell.length_a   1.000
_cell.length_b   1.000
_cell.length_c   1.000
_cell.angle_alpha   90.00
_cell.angle_beta   90.00
_cell.angle_gamma   90.00
#
_symmetry.space_group_name_H-M   'P 1'
#
loop_
_entity.id
_entity.type
_entity.pdbx_description
1 polymer ?
#
loop_
_entity_poly.entity_id
_entity_poly.type
_entity_poly.pdbx_seq_one_letter_code
_entity_poly.pdbx_strand_id
1 'polypeptide(L)'
;MPRPRTLSYALNKKTDKLLKVYRQKATDLAVMIPVGLVAALLWGYFLGNMDYYMNSWFSLPAAAPNGAPLPSWLEAVYFRLLLVTTVIFGCMYAFWNRHNEKYKKYKKEILEILEVNPCEHRSPCSCKDDYCRWLEKEEGVDLL
;
A
#
# COMPACT_ATOMS: atom_id res chain seq x y z
N MET A 1 18.91 -12.94 -15.31
CA MET A 1 19.51 -14.20 -14.83
C MET A 1 18.41 -15.27 -14.79
N PRO A 2 18.63 -16.49 -15.31
CA PRO A 2 17.61 -17.54 -15.25
C PRO A 2 17.37 -18.00 -13.81
N ARG A 3 16.12 -18.35 -13.48
CA ARG A 3 15.73 -18.85 -12.16
C ARG A 3 16.58 -20.07 -11.75
N PRO A 4 17.12 -20.12 -10.52
CA PRO A 4 17.90 -21.26 -10.05
C PRO A 4 17.08 -22.56 -10.11
N ARG A 5 17.63 -23.61 -10.72
CA ARG A 5 16.96 -24.92 -10.86
C ARG A 5 17.12 -25.82 -9.64
N THR A 6 17.98 -25.45 -8.70
CA THR A 6 18.33 -26.22 -7.49
C THR A 6 17.45 -25.91 -6.29
N LEU A 7 16.35 -25.16 -6.47
CA LEU A 7 15.41 -24.85 -5.39
C LEU A 7 14.56 -26.07 -5.03
N SER A 8 14.38 -26.32 -3.74
CA SER A 8 13.43 -27.34 -3.28
C SER A 8 12.02 -27.00 -3.78
N TYR A 9 11.19 -28.02 -4.04
CA TYR A 9 9.82 -27.82 -4.50
C TYR A 9 9.01 -26.90 -3.56
N ALA A 10 9.22 -27.04 -2.24
CA ALA A 10 8.58 -26.20 -1.23
C ALA A 10 8.98 -24.73 -1.35
N LEU A 11 10.28 -24.46 -1.50
CA LEU A 11 10.80 -23.11 -1.70
C LEU A 11 10.25 -22.52 -3.01
N ASN A 12 10.32 -23.28 -4.10
CA ASN A 12 9.86 -22.84 -5.42
C ASN A 12 8.38 -22.40 -5.41
N LYS A 13 7.51 -23.20 -4.78
CA LYS A 13 6.07 -22.92 -4.66
C LYS A 13 5.78 -21.71 -3.77
N LYS A 14 6.59 -21.46 -2.74
CA LYS A 14 6.44 -20.29 -1.86
C LYS A 14 6.95 -19.03 -2.54
N THR A 15 8.04 -19.11 -3.29
CA THR A 15 8.55 -18.02 -4.13
C THR A 15 7.49 -17.57 -5.13
N ASP A 16 6.82 -18.49 -5.84
CA ASP A 16 5.76 -18.12 -6.78
C ASP A 16 4.60 -17.37 -6.11
N LYS A 17 4.23 -17.79 -4.89
CA LYS A 17 3.21 -17.09 -4.09
C LYS A 17 3.68 -15.71 -3.65
N LEU A 18 4.94 -15.58 -3.23
CA LEU A 18 5.55 -14.30 -2.86
C LEU A 18 5.51 -13.34 -4.05
N LEU A 19 5.99 -13.78 -5.21
CA LEU A 19 6.03 -12.96 -6.43
C LEU A 19 4.63 -12.55 -6.90
N LYS A 20 3.65 -13.47 -6.84
CA LYS A 20 2.26 -13.14 -7.16
C LYS A 20 1.71 -12.05 -6.25
N VAL A 21 1.92 -12.16 -4.94
CA VAL A 21 1.43 -11.16 -3.98
C VAL A 21 2.21 -9.85 -4.10
N TYR A 22 3.51 -9.90 -4.40
CA TYR A 22 4.33 -8.71 -4.64
C TYR A 22 3.80 -7.91 -5.84
N ARG A 23 3.52 -8.57 -6.97
CA ARG A 23 2.93 -7.92 -8.16
C ARG A 23 1.54 -7.34 -7.89
N GLN A 24 0.70 -8.07 -7.15
CA GLN A 24 -0.62 -7.58 -6.73
C GLN A 24 -0.50 -6.34 -5.85
N LYS A 25 0.36 -6.38 -4.82
CA LYS A 25 0.65 -5.23 -3.95
C LYS A 25 1.18 -4.04 -4.74
N ALA A 26 2.08 -4.26 -5.70
CA ALA A 26 2.63 -3.19 -6.54
C ALA A 26 1.55 -2.56 -7.44
N THR A 27 0.65 -3.38 -7.98
CA THR A 27 -0.50 -2.90 -8.77
C THR A 27 -1.46 -2.07 -7.91
N ASP A 28 -1.80 -2.57 -6.71
CA ASP A 28 -2.66 -1.83 -5.77
C ASP A 28 -2.02 -0.50 -5.37
N LEU A 29 -0.71 -0.50 -5.12
CA LEU A 29 0.03 0.72 -4.81
C LEU A 29 0.00 1.72 -5.97
N ALA A 30 0.20 1.24 -7.20
CA ALA A 30 0.18 2.07 -8.40
C ALA A 30 -1.18 2.74 -8.63
N VAL A 31 -2.29 2.07 -8.30
CA VAL A 31 -3.65 2.64 -8.36
C VAL A 31 -3.93 3.54 -7.14
N MET A 32 -3.42 3.19 -5.97
CA MET A 32 -3.63 3.95 -4.73
C MET A 32 -2.92 5.31 -4.75
N ILE A 33 -1.74 5.43 -5.38
CA ILE A 33 -0.98 6.69 -5.47
C ILE A 33 -1.79 7.84 -6.10
N PRO A 34 -2.33 7.73 -7.32
CA PRO A 34 -3.07 8.84 -7.93
C PRO A 34 -4.32 9.21 -7.15
N VAL A 35 -5.05 8.22 -6.59
CA VAL A 35 -6.22 8.51 -5.75
C VAL A 35 -5.82 9.16 -4.44
N GLY A 36 -4.72 8.73 -3.83
CA GLY A 36 -4.15 9.35 -2.64
C GLY A 36 -3.72 10.79 -2.88
N LEU A 37 -3.18 11.12 -4.06
CA LEU A 37 -2.82 12.48 -4.43
C LEU A 37 -4.06 13.37 -4.56
N VAL A 38 -5.13 12.89 -5.20
CA VAL A 38 -6.40 13.62 -5.27
C VAL A 38 -6.99 13.82 -3.87
N ALA A 39 -7.01 12.77 -3.04
CA ALA A 39 -7.48 12.87 -1.67
C ALA A 39 -6.65 13.87 -0.85
N ALA A 40 -5.32 13.87 -0.99
CA ALA A 40 -4.44 14.80 -0.30
C ALA A 40 -4.65 16.26 -0.72
N LEU A 41 -4.89 16.52 -2.01
CA LEU A 41 -5.23 17.86 -2.49
C LEU A 41 -6.56 18.35 -1.93
N LEU A 42 -7.59 17.48 -1.92
CA LEU A 42 -8.89 17.81 -1.34
C LEU A 42 -8.74 18.06 0.16
N TRP A 43 -8.10 17.17 0.92
CA TRP A 43 -7.85 17.39 2.34
C TRP A 43 -7.01 18.63 2.63
N GLY A 44 -6.01 18.95 1.79
CA GLY A 44 -5.23 20.17 1.90
C GLY A 44 -6.08 21.43 1.74
N TYR A 45 -6.99 21.44 0.76
CA TYR A 45 -7.95 22.55 0.61
C TYR A 45 -8.92 22.63 1.78
N PHE A 46 -9.45 21.49 2.27
CA PHE A 46 -10.33 21.47 3.44
C PHE A 46 -9.66 22.05 4.67
N LEU A 47 -8.44 21.60 4.99
CA LEU A 47 -7.68 22.05 6.15
C LEU A 47 -7.28 23.52 6.03
N GLY A 48 -6.89 23.98 4.84
CA GLY A 48 -6.56 25.38 4.59
C GLY A 48 -7.74 26.34 4.76
N ASN A 49 -8.98 25.84 4.61
CA ASN A 49 -10.22 26.61 4.78
C ASN A 49 -10.99 26.19 6.04
N MET A 50 -10.34 25.46 6.96
CA MET A 50 -11.00 24.90 8.14
C MET A 50 -11.63 25.98 9.02
N ASP A 51 -10.97 27.12 9.20
CA ASP A 51 -11.49 28.24 9.99
C ASP A 51 -12.80 28.79 9.41
N TYR A 52 -12.88 28.90 8.09
CA TYR A 52 -14.10 29.32 7.39
C TYR A 52 -15.23 28.31 7.62
N TYR A 53 -14.95 27.02 7.45
CA TYR A 53 -15.95 25.96 7.65
C TYR A 53 -16.41 25.85 9.10
N MET A 54 -15.49 25.95 10.07
CA MET A 54 -15.81 25.94 11.49
C MET A 54 -16.68 27.15 11.86
N ASN A 55 -16.34 28.35 11.38
CA ASN A 55 -17.17 29.53 11.63
C ASN A 55 -18.55 29.43 10.98
N SER A 56 -18.67 28.79 9.81
CA SER A 56 -19.95 28.54 9.14
C SER A 56 -20.81 27.48 9.85
N TRP A 57 -20.19 26.44 10.42
CA TRP A 57 -20.91 25.36 11.14
C TRP A 57 -21.24 25.68 12.60
N PHE A 58 -20.37 26.42 13.29
CA PHE A 58 -20.53 26.76 14.70
C PHE A 58 -21.10 28.16 14.94
N SER A 59 -21.46 28.91 13.89
CA SER A 59 -22.20 30.17 14.07
C SER A 59 -23.57 29.85 14.66
N LEU A 60 -23.63 29.94 16.00
CA LEU A 60 -24.85 29.93 16.78
C LEU A 60 -25.81 30.97 16.18
N PRO A 61 -27.08 30.61 15.92
CA PRO A 61 -28.06 31.52 15.30
C PRO A 61 -28.36 32.77 16.13
N ALA A 62 -27.81 32.88 17.34
CA ALA A 62 -28.01 34.00 18.26
C ALA A 62 -27.08 35.21 18.03
N ALA A 63 -26.03 35.10 17.20
CA ALA A 63 -25.05 36.19 17.05
C ALA A 63 -24.47 36.35 15.63
N ALA A 64 -25.23 36.04 14.59
CA ALA A 64 -24.82 36.38 13.23
C ALA A 64 -25.38 37.76 12.84
N PRO A 65 -24.58 38.86 12.86
CA PRO A 65 -24.94 40.04 12.11
C PRO A 65 -24.93 39.64 10.63
N ASN A 66 -26.10 39.69 9.99
CA ASN A 66 -26.33 39.64 8.53
C ASN A 66 -25.09 39.31 7.67
N GLY A 67 -24.83 38.03 7.37
CA GLY A 67 -23.90 37.69 6.29
C GLY A 67 -22.94 36.53 6.47
N ALA A 68 -23.19 35.55 7.35
CA ALA A 68 -22.50 34.27 7.22
C ALA A 68 -23.06 33.55 5.98
N PRO A 69 -22.31 33.41 4.87
CA PRO A 69 -22.82 32.74 3.68
C PRO A 69 -23.04 31.26 4.03
N LEU A 70 -24.27 30.78 3.83
CA LEU A 70 -24.57 29.35 3.80
C LEU A 70 -23.60 28.67 2.83
N PRO A 71 -23.10 27.46 3.16
CA PRO A 71 -22.20 26.74 2.26
C PRO A 71 -22.85 26.62 0.89
N SER A 72 -22.12 27.07 -0.13
CA SER A 72 -22.63 27.10 -1.50
C SER A 72 -22.94 25.68 -1.98
N TRP A 73 -23.82 25.55 -2.98
CA TRP A 73 -24.08 24.25 -3.62
C TRP A 73 -22.79 23.58 -4.13
N LEU A 74 -21.79 24.39 -4.51
CA LEU A 74 -20.44 23.94 -4.88
C LEU A 74 -19.68 23.32 -3.70
N GLU A 75 -19.76 23.90 -2.51
CA GLU A 75 -19.16 23.33 -1.30
C GLU A 75 -19.83 22.02 -0.89
N ALA A 76 -21.16 21.91 -1.04
CA ALA A 76 -21.87 20.66 -0.78
C ALA A 76 -21.41 19.54 -1.74
N VAL A 77 -21.18 19.85 -3.02
CA VAL A 77 -20.60 18.92 -4.00
C VAL A 77 -19.16 18.56 -3.62
N TYR A 78 -18.37 19.55 -3.23
CA TYR A 78 -17.00 19.35 -2.77
C TYR A 78 -16.92 18.39 -1.57
N PHE A 79 -17.76 18.57 -0.54
CA PHE A 79 -17.80 17.68 0.62
C PHE A 79 -18.18 16.25 0.27
N ARG A 80 -19.13 16.07 -0.66
CA ARG A 80 -19.48 14.73 -1.18
C ARG A 80 -18.30 14.09 -1.89
N LEU A 81 -17.58 14.84 -2.72
CA LEU A 81 -16.37 14.35 -3.40
C LEU A 81 -15.26 14.00 -2.40
N LEU A 82 -15.00 14.84 -1.41
CA LEU A 82 -14.05 14.58 -0.34
C LEU A 82 -14.38 13.28 0.41
N LEU A 83 -15.65 13.09 0.78
CA LEU A 83 -16.11 11.88 1.47
C LEU A 83 -15.95 10.64 0.59
N VAL A 84 -16.41 10.68 -0.65
CA VAL A 84 -16.32 9.56 -1.59
C VAL A 84 -14.86 9.17 -1.85
N THR A 85 -13.99 10.13 -2.15
CA THR A 85 -12.55 9.88 -2.38
C THR A 85 -11.87 9.32 -1.13
N THR A 86 -12.22 9.79 0.06
CA THR A 86 -11.68 9.28 1.34
C THR A 86 -12.09 7.82 1.56
N VAL A 87 -13.36 7.47 1.32
CA VAL A 87 -13.84 6.09 1.43
C VAL A 87 -13.14 5.18 0.42
N ILE A 88 -13.03 5.62 -0.84
CA ILE A 88 -12.34 4.86 -1.90
C ILE A 88 -10.88 4.62 -1.52
N PHE A 89 -10.18 5.66 -1.07
CA PHE A 89 -8.79 5.55 -0.61
C PHE A 89 -8.66 4.59 0.56
N GLY A 90 -9.54 4.68 1.57
CA GLY A 90 -9.56 3.76 2.71
C GLY A 90 -9.77 2.30 2.29
N CYS A 91 -10.68 2.03 1.35
CA CYS A 91 -10.89 0.69 0.80
C CYS A 91 -9.63 0.16 0.09
N MET A 92 -9.01 0.96 -0.79
CA MET A 92 -7.79 0.55 -1.49
C MET A 92 -6.63 0.33 -0.52
N TYR A 93 -6.48 1.18 0.49
CA TYR A 93 -5.48 1.02 1.53
C TYR A 93 -5.68 -0.30 2.30
N ALA A 94 -6.93 -0.66 2.62
CA ALA A 94 -7.22 -1.93 3.27
C ALA A 94 -6.85 -3.15 2.40
N PHE A 95 -7.14 -3.10 1.09
CA PHE A 95 -6.71 -4.15 0.14
C PHE A 95 -5.19 -4.25 0.05
N TRP A 96 -4.52 -3.11 -0.13
CA TRP A 96 -3.06 -3.04 -0.16
C TRP A 96 -2.43 -3.59 1.12
N ASN A 97 -2.97 -3.22 2.29
CA ASN A 97 -2.45 -3.70 3.57
C ASN A 97 -2.61 -5.22 3.71
N ARG A 98 -3.75 -5.78 3.28
CA ARG A 98 -3.95 -7.24 3.27
C ARG A 98 -2.94 -7.96 2.39
N HIS A 99 -2.58 -7.40 1.23
CA HIS A 99 -1.53 -7.97 0.37
C HIS A 99 -0.14 -7.77 0.97
N ASN A 100 0.12 -6.64 1.63
CA ASN A 100 1.37 -6.36 2.32
C ASN A 100 1.62 -7.33 3.48
N GLU A 101 0.60 -7.65 4.28
CA GLU A 101 0.70 -8.65 5.34
C GLU A 101 0.99 -10.05 4.81
N LYS A 102 0.29 -10.47 3.74
CA LYS A 102 0.58 -11.74 3.06
C LYS A 102 2.00 -11.79 2.52
N TYR A 103 2.48 -10.70 1.93
CA TYR A 103 3.86 -10.57 1.44
C TYR A 103 4.87 -10.74 2.58
N LYS A 104 4.69 -10.03 3.70
CA LYS A 104 5.54 -10.17 4.89
C LYS A 104 5.55 -11.60 5.43
N LYS A 105 4.39 -12.25 5.47
CA LYS A 105 4.27 -13.65 5.89
C LYS A 105 5.05 -14.59 4.97
N TYR A 106 4.90 -14.47 3.66
CA TYR A 106 5.64 -15.32 2.71
C TYR A 106 7.14 -15.05 2.72
N LYS A 107 7.56 -13.79 2.90
CA LYS A 107 8.98 -13.43 3.07
C LYS A 107 9.58 -14.17 4.28
N LYS A 108 8.88 -14.15 5.42
CA LYS A 108 9.31 -14.86 6.64
C LYS A 108 9.37 -16.38 6.44
N GLU A 109 8.32 -16.98 5.84
CA GLU A 109 8.31 -18.43 5.57
C GLU A 109 9.45 -18.86 4.63
N ILE A 110 9.81 -18.04 3.64
CA ILE A 110 10.94 -18.33 2.74
C ILE A 110 12.27 -18.27 3.50
N LEU A 111 12.46 -17.26 4.37
CA LEU A 111 13.65 -17.16 5.21
C LEU A 111 13.78 -18.38 6.14
N GLU A 112 12.70 -18.79 6.80
CA GLU A 112 12.69 -19.98 7.65
C GLU A 112 13.05 -21.25 6.85
N ILE A 113 12.51 -21.42 5.64
CA ILE A 113 12.86 -22.56 4.77
C ILE A 113 14.35 -22.54 4.39
N LEU A 114 14.92 -21.36 4.11
CA LEU A 114 16.33 -21.17 3.77
C LEU A 114 17.27 -21.37 4.96
N GLU A 115 16.80 -21.20 6.19
CA GLU A 115 17.57 -21.47 7.42
C GLU A 115 17.51 -22.94 7.83
N VAL A 116 16.33 -23.57 7.68
CA VAL A 116 16.08 -24.95 8.15
C VAL A 116 16.53 -26.02 7.16
N ASN A 117 16.53 -25.73 5.85
CA ASN A 117 17.00 -26.67 4.83
C ASN A 117 18.36 -26.21 4.26
N PRO A 118 19.48 -26.54 4.93
CA PRO A 118 20.80 -26.33 4.36
C PRO A 118 20.93 -27.13 3.05
N CYS A 119 21.68 -26.61 2.08
CA CYS A 119 21.92 -27.34 0.85
C CYS A 119 22.59 -28.69 1.17
N GLU A 120 22.16 -29.79 0.54
CA GLU A 120 22.81 -31.11 0.68
C GLU A 120 24.16 -31.23 -0.06
N HIS A 121 24.88 -30.11 -0.22
CA HIS A 121 26.19 -30.12 -0.86
C HIS A 121 27.27 -30.47 0.17
N ARG A 122 28.17 -31.40 -0.17
CA ARG A 122 29.35 -31.75 0.65
C ARG A 122 30.43 -30.65 0.71
N SER A 123 30.22 -29.53 0.03
CA SER A 123 31.15 -28.40 -0.11
C SER A 123 30.42 -27.07 0.08
N PRO A 124 31.12 -25.94 0.28
CA PRO A 124 30.49 -24.62 0.32
C PRO A 124 29.60 -24.41 -0.92
N CYS A 125 28.31 -24.12 -0.71
CA CYS A 125 27.32 -23.89 -1.77
C CYS A 125 26.99 -22.39 -1.86
N SER A 126 26.97 -21.83 -3.08
CA SER A 126 26.44 -20.48 -3.34
C SER A 126 24.93 -20.46 -3.61
N CYS A 127 24.24 -21.60 -3.50
CA CYS A 127 22.85 -21.75 -3.96
C CYS A 127 21.87 -20.79 -3.27
N LYS A 128 22.08 -20.49 -1.99
CA LYS A 128 21.28 -19.52 -1.23
C LYS A 128 21.53 -18.09 -1.73
N ASP A 129 22.80 -17.73 -1.91
CA ASP A 129 23.20 -16.40 -2.36
C ASP A 129 22.78 -16.15 -3.81
N ASP A 130 22.88 -17.16 -4.68
CA ASP A 130 22.43 -17.09 -6.07
C ASP A 130 20.90 -16.94 -6.15
N TYR A 131 20.15 -17.56 -5.23
CA TYR A 131 18.71 -17.38 -5.13
C TYR A 131 18.33 -15.98 -4.64
N CYS A 132 18.95 -15.48 -3.56
CA CYS A 132 18.68 -14.13 -3.08
C CYS A 132 19.05 -13.08 -4.13
N ARG A 133 20.22 -13.23 -4.77
CA ARG A 133 20.68 -12.33 -5.84
C ARG A 133 19.76 -12.36 -7.05
N TRP A 134 19.23 -13.52 -7.43
CA TRP A 134 18.23 -13.62 -8.49
C TRP A 134 16.94 -12.88 -8.12
N LEU A 135 16.45 -13.08 -6.90
CA LEU A 135 15.20 -12.46 -6.44
C LEU A 135 15.31 -10.92 -6.38
N GLU A 136 16.44 -10.40 -5.91
CA GLU A 136 16.72 -8.96 -5.87
C GLU A 136 16.89 -8.37 -7.27
N LYS A 137 17.75 -8.97 -8.11
CA LYS A 137 18.10 -8.39 -9.42
C LYS A 137 16.98 -8.49 -10.46
N GLU A 138 16.24 -9.59 -10.45
CA GLU A 138 15.28 -9.87 -11.53
C GLU A 138 13.84 -9.54 -11.15
N GLU A 139 13.48 -9.75 -9.88
CA GLU A 139 12.10 -9.52 -9.42
C GLU A 139 11.99 -8.30 -8.49
N GLY A 140 13.11 -7.66 -8.11
CA GLY A 140 13.12 -6.47 -7.26
C GLY A 140 12.66 -6.74 -5.82
N VAL A 141 12.74 -8.00 -5.40
CA VAL A 141 12.28 -8.44 -4.08
C VAL A 141 13.49 -8.75 -3.22
N ASP A 142 13.71 -7.91 -2.20
CA ASP A 142 14.73 -8.15 -1.19
C ASP A 142 14.20 -9.05 -0.08
N LEU A 143 14.93 -10.13 0.21
CA LEU A 143 14.65 -11.08 1.28
C LEU A 143 15.33 -10.72 2.60
N LEU A 144 16.37 -9.87 2.60
CA LEU A 144 17.06 -9.41 3.81
C LEU A 144 16.36 -8.19 4.44
#